data_AF-A0A7V9D4I3-F1
#
_entry.id   AF-A0A7V9D4I3-F1
#
_cell.length_a   1.000
_cell.length_b   1.000
_cell.length_c   1.000
_cell.angle_alpha   90.00
_cell.angle_beta   90.00
_cell.angle_gamma   90.00
#
_symmetry.space_group_name_H-M   'P 1'
#
loop_
_entity.id
_entity.type
_entity.pdbx_description
1 polymer ?
#
loop_
_entity_poly.entity_id
_entity_poly.type
_entity_poly.pdbx_seq_one_letter_code
_entity_poly.pdbx_strand_id
1 'polypeptide(L)'
;MDPEVIRYIAENRGRYTREAIDTHLLRAGHAQEEIDAAWSRLGDEVRPPPSDDRTFRRAFLGSVVAMYGITFLVYAVSFYVGMEEGYESIALIISAIFMVPLLLAATISIALVGRNQSARRGVAGGLLTALVIPFVLLVIVAGLCTALTGAPFAGSGA
;
A
#
# COMPACT_ATOMS: atom_id res chain seq x y z
N MET A 1 0.25 -39.89 21.19
CA MET A 1 0.95 -38.81 20.47
C MET A 1 1.53 -39.35 19.18
N ASP A 2 0.84 -39.07 18.10
CA ASP A 2 1.19 -39.51 16.76
C ASP A 2 2.29 -38.62 16.14
N PRO A 3 3.44 -39.19 15.69
CA PRO A 3 4.47 -38.42 14.98
C PRO A 3 3.95 -37.76 13.68
N GLU A 4 2.85 -38.25 13.10
CA GLU A 4 2.25 -37.66 11.90
C GLU A 4 1.68 -36.26 12.17
N VAL A 5 1.10 -36.02 13.35
CA VAL A 5 0.55 -34.71 13.75
C VAL A 5 1.67 -33.66 13.83
N ILE A 6 2.80 -34.00 14.45
CA ILE A 6 3.95 -33.08 14.56
C ILE A 6 4.49 -32.74 13.17
N ARG A 7 4.67 -33.75 12.30
CA ARG A 7 5.15 -33.58 10.93
C ARG A 7 4.20 -32.68 10.13
N TYR A 8 2.89 -32.94 10.22
CA TYR A 8 1.88 -32.16 9.52
C TYR A 8 1.89 -30.69 9.96
N ILE A 9 1.92 -30.42 11.27
CA ILE A 9 1.99 -29.05 11.80
C ILE A 9 3.29 -28.38 11.34
N ALA A 10 4.43 -29.06 11.39
CA ALA A 10 5.72 -28.50 10.98
C ALA A 10 5.74 -28.08 9.50
N GLU A 11 5.15 -28.89 8.61
CA GLU A 11 5.08 -28.62 7.17
C GLU A 11 4.07 -27.51 6.82
N ASN A 12 2.99 -27.38 7.60
CA ASN A 12 1.85 -26.53 7.26
C ASN A 12 1.78 -25.22 8.04
N ARG A 13 2.48 -25.09 9.19
CA ARG A 13 2.45 -23.89 10.04
C ARG A 13 2.93 -22.60 9.37
N GLY A 14 3.62 -22.69 8.23
CA GLY A 14 3.96 -21.52 7.40
C GLY A 14 2.91 -21.15 6.34
N ARG A 15 2.04 -22.09 5.96
CA ARG A 15 1.04 -21.84 4.90
C ARG A 15 -0.35 -21.54 5.44
N TYR A 16 -0.69 -22.07 6.61
CA TYR A 16 -2.03 -21.98 7.19
C TYR A 16 -2.00 -21.38 8.61
N THR A 17 -3.12 -20.80 9.04
CA THR A 17 -3.26 -20.32 10.42
C THR A 17 -3.38 -21.50 11.38
N ARG A 18 -3.07 -21.27 12.67
CA ARG A 18 -3.19 -22.30 13.71
C ARG A 18 -4.59 -22.90 13.74
N GLU A 19 -5.63 -22.07 13.69
CA GLU A 19 -7.03 -22.50 13.73
C GLU A 19 -7.41 -23.36 12.52
N ALA A 20 -6.85 -23.05 11.34
CA ALA A 20 -7.09 -23.84 10.12
C ALA A 20 -6.43 -25.23 10.22
N ILE A 21 -5.22 -25.30 10.78
CA ILE A 21 -4.49 -26.56 11.02
C ILE A 21 -5.23 -27.40 12.08
N ASP A 22 -5.62 -26.79 13.19
CA ASP A 22 -6.34 -27.47 14.28
C ASP A 22 -7.68 -28.03 13.76
N THR A 23 -8.44 -27.23 13.01
CA THR A 23 -9.70 -27.67 12.39
C THR A 23 -9.49 -28.83 11.42
N HIS A 24 -8.40 -28.82 10.64
CA HIS A 24 -8.08 -29.90 9.72
C HIS A 24 -7.74 -31.19 10.47
N LEU A 25 -6.90 -31.12 11.50
CA LEU A 25 -6.49 -32.27 12.30
C LEU A 25 -7.67 -32.87 13.09
N LEU A 26 -8.56 -32.03 13.63
CA LEU A 26 -9.79 -32.47 14.28
C LEU A 26 -10.70 -33.23 13.31
N ARG A 27 -10.86 -32.74 12.07
CA ARG A 27 -11.64 -33.45 11.04
C ARG A 27 -11.00 -34.76 10.60
N ALA A 28 -9.68 -34.87 10.69
CA ALA A 28 -8.95 -36.11 10.42
C ALA A 28 -9.05 -37.13 11.58
N GLY A 29 -9.69 -36.77 12.69
CA GLY A 29 -9.94 -37.66 13.84
C GLY A 29 -8.87 -37.60 14.93
N HIS A 30 -7.95 -36.64 14.89
CA HIS A 30 -6.99 -36.44 15.98
C HIS A 30 -7.65 -35.75 17.17
N ALA A 31 -7.28 -36.15 18.38
CA ALA A 31 -7.79 -35.55 19.61
C ALA A 31 -7.13 -34.17 19.87
N GLN A 32 -7.90 -33.23 20.43
CA GLN A 32 -7.42 -31.87 20.73
C GLN A 32 -6.15 -31.88 21.61
N GLU A 33 -6.11 -32.78 22.60
CA GLU A 33 -4.96 -32.93 23.51
C GLU A 33 -3.66 -33.29 22.78
N GLU A 34 -3.75 -34.09 21.70
CA GLU A 34 -2.58 -34.45 20.90
C GLU A 34 -2.09 -33.28 20.04
N ILE A 35 -3.02 -32.47 19.54
CA ILE A 35 -2.73 -31.26 18.75
C ILE A 35 -2.02 -30.23 19.65
N ASP A 36 -2.53 -30.00 20.86
CA ASP A 36 -1.93 -29.07 21.83
C ASP A 36 -0.54 -29.54 22.31
N ALA A 37 -0.36 -30.84 22.54
CA ALA A 37 0.93 -31.43 22.85
C ALA A 37 1.93 -31.28 21.67
N ALA A 38 1.46 -31.34 20.43
CA ALA A 38 2.31 -31.15 19.25
C ALA A 38 2.76 -29.70 19.08
N TRP A 39 1.86 -28.73 19.32
CA TRP A 39 2.21 -27.31 19.34
C TRP A 39 3.23 -26.96 20.43
N SER A 40 3.04 -27.47 21.65
CA SER A 40 3.99 -27.20 22.75
C SER A 40 5.39 -27.75 22.47
N ARG A 41 5.51 -28.89 21.77
CA ARG A 41 6.79 -29.45 21.33
C ARG A 41 7.50 -28.65 20.24
N LEU A 42 6.74 -28.09 19.31
CA LEU A 42 7.29 -27.32 18.19
C LEU A 42 7.76 -25.91 18.60
N GLY A 43 7.47 -25.52 19.84
CA GLY A 43 7.79 -24.22 20.42
C GLY A 43 6.93 -23.09 19.84
N ASP A 44 6.68 -22.07 20.66
CA ASP A 44 6.00 -20.83 20.25
C ASP A 44 6.85 -19.96 19.31
N GLU A 45 7.93 -20.50 18.73
CA GLU A 45 8.55 -19.90 17.55
C GLU A 45 7.60 -20.05 16.36
N VAL A 46 6.54 -19.26 16.39
CA VAL A 46 5.77 -18.81 15.24
C VAL A 46 6.75 -18.03 14.40
N ARG A 47 7.62 -18.74 13.69
CA ARG A 47 8.45 -18.14 12.66
C ARG A 47 7.44 -17.67 11.61
N PRO A 48 7.24 -16.35 11.45
CA PRO A 48 6.36 -15.87 10.40
C PRO A 48 6.84 -16.53 9.12
N PRO A 49 5.92 -17.04 8.27
CA PRO A 49 6.35 -17.75 7.08
C PRO A 49 7.38 -16.93 6.34
N PRO A 50 8.42 -17.56 5.77
CA PRO A 50 9.25 -16.95 4.75
C PRO A 50 8.34 -16.72 3.54
N SER A 51 7.45 -15.75 3.66
CA SER A 51 6.75 -15.19 2.53
C SER A 51 7.85 -14.72 1.60
N ASP A 52 7.67 -14.98 0.31
CA ASP A 52 8.50 -14.51 -0.79
C ASP A 52 8.36 -12.98 -0.93
N ASP A 53 8.65 -12.32 0.18
CA ASP A 53 8.39 -10.93 0.50
C ASP A 53 9.27 -10.03 -0.33
N ARG A 54 10.44 -10.52 -0.73
CA ARG A 54 11.36 -9.76 -1.54
C ARG A 54 10.75 -9.51 -2.91
N THR A 55 10.12 -10.53 -3.50
CA THR A 55 9.51 -10.45 -4.83
C THR A 55 8.27 -9.55 -4.78
N PHE A 56 7.38 -9.76 -3.82
CA PHE A 56 6.18 -8.92 -3.65
C PHE A 56 6.53 -7.47 -3.32
N ARG A 57 7.47 -7.24 -2.38
CA ARG A 57 7.92 -5.89 -2.00
C ARG A 57 8.58 -5.18 -3.17
N ARG A 58 9.34 -5.87 -4.01
CA ARG A 58 10.00 -5.30 -5.19
C ARG A 58 8.98 -4.96 -6.29
N ALA A 59 7.98 -5.81 -6.50
CA ALA A 59 6.87 -5.54 -7.42
C ALA A 59 6.03 -4.34 -6.95
N PHE A 60 5.69 -4.28 -5.66
CA PHE A 60 4.93 -3.19 -5.06
C PHE A 60 5.71 -1.85 -5.07
N LEU A 61 6.98 -1.86 -4.65
CA LEU A 61 7.85 -0.69 -4.77
C LEU A 61 7.99 -0.25 -6.22
N GLY A 62 8.16 -1.21 -7.14
CA GLY A 62 8.20 -0.95 -8.58
C GLY A 62 6.94 -0.25 -9.08
N SER A 63 5.74 -0.72 -8.69
CA SER A 63 4.49 -0.09 -9.10
C SER A 63 4.31 1.31 -8.52
N VAL A 64 4.69 1.52 -7.26
CA VAL A 64 4.63 2.85 -6.62
C VAL A 64 5.56 3.81 -7.35
N VAL A 65 6.82 3.42 -7.56
CA VAL A 65 7.82 4.24 -8.28
C VAL A 65 7.37 4.53 -9.71
N ALA A 66 6.82 3.54 -10.42
CA ALA A 66 6.29 3.73 -11.77
C ALA A 66 5.14 4.75 -11.80
N MET A 67 4.18 4.64 -10.87
CA MET A 67 3.03 5.55 -10.82
C MET A 67 3.46 7.00 -10.51
N TYR A 68 4.32 7.20 -9.51
CA TYR A 68 4.86 8.53 -9.21
C TYR A 68 5.74 9.07 -10.35
N GLY A 69 6.51 8.20 -11.01
CA GLY A 69 7.32 8.55 -12.18
C GLY A 69 6.46 9.03 -13.35
N ILE A 70 5.32 8.38 -13.62
CA ILE A 70 4.37 8.80 -14.66
C ILE A 70 3.77 10.17 -14.30
N THR A 71 3.33 10.37 -13.06
CA THR A 71 2.80 11.67 -12.61
C THR A 71 3.84 12.77 -12.78
N PHE A 72 5.09 12.51 -12.39
CA PHE A 72 6.19 13.45 -12.58
C PHE A 72 6.47 13.73 -14.05
N LEU A 73 6.42 12.72 -14.92
CA LEU A 73 6.62 12.87 -16.36
C LEU A 73 5.54 13.76 -16.98
N VAL A 74 4.25 13.49 -16.67
CA VAL A 74 3.12 14.30 -17.14
C VAL A 74 3.27 15.75 -16.67
N TYR A 75 3.66 15.92 -15.42
CA TYR A 75 3.92 17.24 -14.84
C TYR A 75 5.06 17.97 -15.56
N ALA A 76 6.20 17.30 -15.76
CA ALA A 76 7.36 17.87 -16.44
C ALA A 76 7.06 18.25 -17.90
N VAL A 77 6.31 17.40 -18.63
CA VAL A 77 5.88 17.69 -20.01
C VAL A 77 4.95 18.91 -20.03
N SER A 78 3.95 18.94 -19.14
CA SER A 78 3.02 20.07 -19.04
C SER A 78 3.74 21.38 -18.71
N PHE A 79 4.72 21.32 -17.81
CA PHE A 79 5.57 22.46 -17.47
C PHE A 79 6.41 22.92 -18.68
N TYR A 80 7.03 21.99 -19.40
CA TYR A 80 7.89 22.32 -20.54
C TYR A 80 7.10 22.96 -21.68
N VAL A 81 5.90 22.45 -21.99
CA VAL A 81 5.00 23.01 -22.99
C VAL A 81 4.49 24.40 -22.58
N GLY A 82 4.20 24.61 -21.28
CA GLY A 82 3.69 25.89 -20.77
C GLY A 82 4.71 27.04 -20.74
N MET A 83 6.01 26.77 -20.84
CA MET A 83 7.03 27.84 -20.82
C MET A 83 7.03 28.70 -22.10
N GLU A 84 6.51 28.20 -23.22
CA GLU A 84 6.51 28.97 -24.49
C GLU A 84 5.55 30.17 -24.46
N GLU A 85 4.57 30.21 -23.55
CA GLU A 85 3.54 31.26 -23.51
C GLU A 85 3.83 32.41 -22.52
N GLY A 86 5.03 32.48 -21.92
CA GLY A 86 5.45 33.64 -21.10
C GLY A 86 4.92 33.68 -19.66
N TYR A 87 4.42 32.56 -19.13
CA TYR A 87 3.94 32.43 -17.75
C TYR A 87 5.02 32.02 -16.74
N GLU A 88 6.26 32.48 -16.90
CA GLU A 88 7.42 32.01 -16.12
C GLU A 88 7.24 32.14 -14.60
N SER A 89 6.56 33.20 -14.13
CA SER A 89 6.42 33.48 -12.69
C SER A 89 5.31 32.66 -12.02
N ILE A 90 4.20 32.42 -12.72
CA ILE A 90 3.03 31.72 -12.17
C ILE A 90 3.26 30.20 -12.21
N ALA A 91 3.89 29.70 -13.28
CA ALA A 91 4.22 28.28 -13.42
C ALA A 91 5.16 27.80 -12.30
N LEU A 92 6.14 28.62 -11.89
CA LEU A 92 7.09 28.28 -10.82
C LEU A 92 6.43 28.17 -9.45
N ILE A 93 5.48 29.06 -9.14
CA ILE A 93 4.75 29.06 -7.86
C ILE A 93 3.82 27.86 -7.78
N ILE A 94 3.05 27.58 -8.84
CA ILE A 94 2.16 26.41 -8.91
C ILE A 94 2.99 25.11 -8.82
N SER A 95 4.16 25.09 -9.47
CA SER A 95 5.10 23.97 -9.41
C SER A 95 5.59 23.67 -8.00
N ALA A 96 6.07 24.70 -7.29
CA ALA A 96 6.54 24.54 -5.93
C ALA A 96 5.41 24.05 -5.01
N ILE A 97 4.19 24.57 -5.18
CA ILE A 97 3.03 24.20 -4.38
C ILE A 97 2.60 22.75 -4.62
N PHE A 98 2.75 22.20 -5.83
CA PHE A 98 2.42 20.79 -6.11
C PHE A 98 3.54 19.83 -5.73
N MET A 99 4.80 20.24 -5.89
CA MET A 99 5.95 19.37 -5.65
C MET A 99 6.08 19.00 -4.16
N VAL A 100 5.88 19.97 -3.26
CA VAL A 100 5.99 19.78 -1.82
C VAL A 100 5.02 18.72 -1.26
N PRO A 101 3.69 18.78 -1.48
CA PRO A 101 2.75 17.78 -0.99
C PRO A 101 2.93 16.41 -1.67
N LEU A 102 3.37 16.34 -2.94
CA LEU A 102 3.71 15.06 -3.58
C LEU A 102 4.91 14.40 -2.90
N LEU A 103 5.96 15.16 -2.60
CA LEU A 103 7.13 14.69 -1.85
C LEU A 103 6.75 14.26 -0.43
N LEU A 104 5.88 15.02 0.24
CA LEU A 104 5.40 14.70 1.57
C LEU A 104 4.55 13.42 1.56
N ALA A 105 3.65 13.27 0.60
CA ALA A 105 2.82 12.08 0.45
C ALA A 105 3.67 10.84 0.13
N ALA A 106 4.66 10.98 -0.76
CA ALA A 106 5.59 9.89 -1.08
C ALA A 106 6.41 9.45 0.14
N THR A 107 6.98 10.40 0.90
CA THR A 107 7.77 10.10 2.11
C THR A 107 6.91 9.48 3.22
N ILE A 108 5.71 9.99 3.45
CA ILE A 108 4.76 9.43 4.43
C ILE A 108 4.34 8.01 4.01
N SER A 109 4.06 7.79 2.73
CA SER A 109 3.70 6.47 2.21
C SER A 109 4.84 5.46 2.37
N ILE A 110 6.09 5.86 2.10
CA ILE A 110 7.27 5.00 2.30
C ILE A 110 7.48 4.72 3.80
N ALA A 111 7.36 5.74 4.65
CA ALA A 111 7.55 5.61 6.09
C ALA A 111 6.49 4.71 6.75
N LEU A 112 5.22 4.84 6.37
CA LEU A 112 4.12 4.00 6.88
C LEU A 112 4.25 2.53 6.44
N VAL A 113 4.61 2.29 5.17
CA VAL A 113 4.84 0.94 4.65
C VAL A 113 6.05 0.27 5.33
N GLY A 114 7.09 1.03 5.67
CA GLY A 114 8.23 0.53 6.43
C GLY A 114 7.90 0.15 7.87
N ARG A 115 6.89 0.79 8.47
CA ARG A 115 6.57 0.65 9.90
C ARG A 115 5.49 -0.40 10.20
N ASN A 116 4.52 -0.60 9.30
CA ASN A 116 3.40 -1.50 9.53
C ASN A 116 3.53 -2.84 8.79
N GLN A 117 4.43 -3.71 9.28
CA GLN A 117 4.44 -5.12 8.88
C GLN A 117 3.15 -5.88 9.31
N SER A 118 2.38 -5.33 10.25
CA SER A 118 1.19 -5.96 10.83
C SER A 118 -0.11 -5.76 10.01
N ALA A 119 -0.12 -4.87 9.01
CA ALA A 119 -1.30 -4.61 8.18
C ALA A 119 -1.56 -5.68 7.08
N ARG A 120 -0.86 -6.82 7.14
CA ARG A 120 -0.88 -7.90 6.14
C ARG A 120 -2.16 -8.73 6.06
N ARG A 121 -3.16 -8.50 6.92
CA ARG A 121 -4.42 -9.27 6.88
C ARG A 121 -5.42 -8.82 5.80
N GLY A 122 -5.11 -7.81 5.00
CA GLY A 122 -5.93 -7.46 3.84
C GLY A 122 -5.18 -6.61 2.83
N VAL A 123 -4.51 -7.26 1.88
CA VAL A 123 -3.79 -6.59 0.77
C VAL A 123 -4.70 -5.59 0.04
N ALA A 124 -5.99 -5.92 -0.12
CA ALA A 124 -6.98 -5.02 -0.71
C ALA A 124 -7.27 -3.77 0.15
N GLY A 125 -7.32 -3.90 1.47
CA GLY A 125 -7.60 -2.79 2.38
C GLY A 125 -6.44 -1.80 2.48
N GLY A 126 -5.20 -2.31 2.50
CA GLY A 126 -3.99 -1.48 2.49
C GLY A 126 -3.81 -0.72 1.16
N LEU A 127 -4.15 -1.35 0.04
CA LEU A 127 -4.07 -0.71 -1.27
C LEU A 127 -5.12 0.39 -1.42
N LEU A 128 -6.37 0.14 -1.00
CA LEU A 128 -7.45 1.12 -1.02
C LEU A 128 -7.12 2.35 -0.17
N THR A 129 -6.62 2.15 1.05
CA THR A 129 -6.23 3.28 1.92
C THR A 129 -5.03 4.04 1.37
N ALA A 130 -4.05 3.34 0.79
CA ALA A 130 -2.90 3.98 0.14
C ALA A 130 -3.26 4.78 -1.12
N LEU A 131 -4.33 4.41 -1.84
CA LEU A 131 -4.82 5.14 -3.02
C LEU A 131 -5.80 6.27 -2.68
N VAL A 132 -6.59 6.11 -1.62
CA VAL A 132 -7.58 7.13 -1.20
C VAL A 132 -6.90 8.44 -0.83
N ILE A 133 -5.78 8.40 -0.10
CA ILE A 133 -5.08 9.61 0.35
C ILE A 133 -4.59 10.47 -0.84
N PRO A 134 -3.82 9.94 -1.81
CA PRO A 134 -3.39 10.72 -2.97
C PRO A 134 -4.56 11.11 -3.88
N PHE A 135 -5.62 10.30 -3.97
CA PHE A 135 -6.81 10.66 -4.75
C PHE A 135 -7.56 11.86 -4.15
N VAL A 136 -7.76 11.87 -2.83
CA VAL A 136 -8.37 13.00 -2.11
C VAL A 136 -7.52 14.26 -2.25
N LEU A 137 -6.20 14.14 -2.14
CA LEU A 137 -5.28 15.25 -2.40
C LEU A 137 -5.41 15.79 -3.82
N LEU A 138 -5.45 14.92 -4.83
CA LEU A 138 -5.63 15.33 -6.23
C LEU A 138 -6.96 16.07 -6.45
N VAL A 139 -8.06 15.58 -5.89
CA VAL A 139 -9.37 16.22 -6.00
C VAL A 139 -9.38 17.59 -5.34
N ILE A 140 -8.80 17.73 -4.13
CA ILE A 140 -8.73 19.01 -3.42
C ILE A 140 -7.91 20.00 -4.24
N VAL A 141 -6.74 19.59 -4.74
CA VAL A 141 -5.86 20.50 -5.47
C VAL A 141 -6.46 20.86 -6.83
N ALA A 142 -7.04 19.92 -7.56
CA ALA A 142 -7.77 20.20 -8.80
C ALA A 142 -8.91 21.20 -8.57
N GLY A 143 -9.68 21.00 -7.50
CA GLY A 143 -10.75 21.91 -7.06
C GLY A 143 -10.23 23.31 -6.75
N LEU A 144 -9.13 23.40 -5.99
CA LEU A 144 -8.49 24.69 -5.68
C LEU A 144 -7.99 25.39 -6.94
N CYS A 145 -7.37 24.66 -7.87
CA CYS A 145 -6.92 25.23 -9.14
C CYS A 145 -8.09 25.79 -9.93
N THR A 146 -9.20 25.06 -10.07
CA THR A 146 -10.40 25.55 -10.77
C THR A 146 -11.08 26.74 -10.09
N ALA A 147 -11.04 26.79 -8.75
CA ALA A 147 -11.60 27.92 -8.00
C ALA A 147 -10.72 29.18 -8.15
N LEU A 148 -9.40 29.01 -8.17
CA LEU A 148 -8.43 30.11 -8.27
C LEU A 148 -8.26 30.64 -9.70
N THR A 149 -8.34 29.78 -10.72
CA THR A 149 -8.27 30.22 -12.12
C THR A 149 -9.54 30.91 -12.59
N GLY A 150 -10.57 31.01 -11.74
CA GLY A 150 -11.74 31.84 -11.98
C GLY A 150 -12.36 31.53 -13.33
N ALA A 151 -12.95 30.33 -13.47
CA ALA A 151 -13.83 30.08 -14.60
C ALA A 151 -14.81 31.27 -14.70
N PRO A 152 -14.80 32.06 -15.79
CA PRO A 152 -15.69 33.18 -15.95
C PRO A 152 -17.10 32.64 -16.17
N PHE A 153 -17.75 32.23 -15.09
CA PHE A 153 -19.16 31.89 -15.11
C PHE A 153 -19.93 33.20 -15.27
N ALA A 154 -20.29 33.47 -16.53
CA ALA A 154 -21.49 34.17 -16.95
C ALA A 154 -21.75 35.54 -16.29
N GLY A 155 -21.37 36.60 -17.02
CA GLY A 155 -22.23 37.75 -17.30
C GLY A 155 -22.79 38.54 -16.12
N SER A 156 -22.26 39.75 -15.94
CA SER A 156 -23.13 40.91 -15.74
C SER A 156 -22.86 41.88 -16.88
N GLY A 157 -23.67 41.78 -17.94
CA GLY A 157 -23.81 42.88 -18.87
C GLY A 157 -24.34 44.10 -18.11
N ALA A 158 -23.61 45.20 -18.21
CA ALA A 158 -24.08 46.56 -17.96
C ALA A 158 -23.36 47.47 -18.95
#